data_AF-A0A973LHY8-F1
#
_entry.id   AF-A0A973LHY8-F1
#
_cell.length_a   1.000
_cell.length_b   1.000
_cell.length_c   1.000
_cell.angle_alpha   90.00
_cell.angle_beta   90.00
_cell.angle_gamma   90.00
#
_symmetry.space_group_name_H-M   'P 1'
#
loop_
_entity.id
_entity.type
_entity.pdbx_description
1 polymer ?
#
loop_
_entity_poly.entity_id
_entity_poly.type
_entity_poly.pdbx_seq_one_letter_code
_entity_poly.pdbx_strand_id
1 'polypeptide(L)'
;MATIDRVRQRMAAELQPGEKVLYGTFGMRTGGVRKAMIGGALGIAGAVGAAAMAAASRSGSQVPATSLTLPGRFFVVLTDQRLLVFSTGGAIVAKPKNVLYAYSRDQLAWVSDELIPGVAQAFRVSIGVADAGVLNFEFPRLEVSAGRTMVSRIRADMPEARQVHDEEHGEH
;
A
#
# COMPACT_ATOMS: atom_id res chain seq x y z
N MET A 1 -22.19 -11.11 0.17
CA MET A 1 -20.94 -11.49 0.86
C MET A 1 -19.88 -10.43 0.58
N ALA A 2 -19.44 -9.72 1.62
CA ALA A 2 -18.54 -8.59 1.49
C ALA A 2 -17.15 -9.06 1.02
N THR A 3 -16.37 -8.17 0.39
CA THR A 3 -15.00 -8.47 -0.06
C THR A 3 -14.13 -8.98 1.10
N ILE A 4 -14.34 -8.45 2.30
CA ILE A 4 -13.62 -8.84 3.51
C ILE A 4 -13.89 -10.29 3.95
N ASP A 5 -15.11 -10.81 3.76
CA ASP A 5 -15.45 -12.19 4.12
C ASP A 5 -14.74 -13.19 3.20
N ARG A 6 -14.64 -12.85 1.90
CA ARG A 6 -13.92 -13.66 0.90
C ARG A 6 -12.41 -13.63 1.13
N VAL A 7 -11.89 -12.47 1.52
CA VAL A 7 -10.48 -12.30 1.91
C VAL A 7 -10.21 -13.15 3.16
N ARG A 8 -11.00 -13.02 4.22
CA ARG A 8 -10.87 -13.81 5.46
C ARG A 8 -10.92 -15.32 5.22
N GLN A 9 -11.87 -15.81 4.42
CA GLN A 9 -12.02 -17.25 4.16
C GLN A 9 -10.81 -17.85 3.45
N ARG A 10 -10.22 -17.14 2.48
CA ARG A 10 -9.00 -17.62 1.80
C ARG A 10 -7.74 -17.43 2.63
N MET A 11 -7.71 -16.38 3.44
CA MET A 11 -6.56 -16.04 4.28
C MET A 11 -6.43 -16.90 5.52
N ALA A 12 -7.46 -17.63 5.93
CA ALA A 12 -7.37 -18.53 7.09
C ALA A 12 -6.17 -19.50 7.01
N ALA A 13 -5.75 -19.90 5.80
CA ALA A 13 -4.58 -20.76 5.58
C ALA A 13 -3.23 -20.01 5.55
N GLU A 14 -3.25 -18.68 5.41
CA GLU A 14 -2.05 -17.83 5.27
C GLU A 14 -1.76 -17.04 6.56
N LEU A 15 -2.75 -16.91 7.44
CA LEU A 15 -2.62 -16.21 8.72
C LEU A 15 -1.78 -17.04 9.70
N GLN A 16 -0.89 -16.36 10.43
CA GLN A 16 -0.20 -16.97 11.55
C GLN A 16 -1.20 -17.28 12.68
N PRO A 17 -0.91 -18.26 13.56
CA PRO A 17 -1.76 -18.55 14.70
C PRO A 17 -2.03 -17.29 15.53
N GLY A 18 -3.32 -16.95 15.70
CA GLY A 18 -3.75 -15.77 16.46
C GLY A 18 -3.75 -14.44 15.70
N GLU A 19 -3.24 -14.40 14.47
CA GLU A 19 -3.21 -13.19 13.63
C GLU A 19 -4.63 -12.81 13.15
N LYS A 20 -4.97 -11.52 13.23
CA LYS A 20 -6.30 -11.00 12.90
C LYS A 20 -6.27 -10.07 11.70
N VAL A 21 -7.16 -10.31 10.74
CA VAL A 21 -7.38 -9.38 9.61
C VAL A 21 -8.15 -8.17 10.08
N LEU A 22 -7.49 -7.01 10.06
CA LEU A 22 -8.08 -5.71 10.39
C LEU A 22 -8.78 -5.11 9.17
N TYR A 23 -8.09 -5.10 8.03
CA TYR A 23 -8.60 -4.53 6.78
C TYR A 23 -8.16 -5.37 5.59
N GLY A 24 -9.01 -5.48 4.57
CA GLY A 24 -8.65 -6.11 3.30
C GLY A 24 -9.45 -5.49 2.18
N THR A 25 -8.77 -4.99 1.16
CA THR A 25 -9.40 -4.30 0.03
C THR A 25 -8.64 -4.53 -1.27
N PHE A 26 -9.31 -4.22 -2.37
CA PHE A 26 -8.80 -4.37 -3.72
C PHE A 26 -7.97 -3.15 -4.12
N GLY A 27 -6.72 -3.39 -4.54
CA GLY A 27 -5.80 -2.38 -5.02
C GLY A 27 -5.45 -2.58 -6.50
N MET A 28 -5.00 -1.51 -7.13
CA MET A 28 -4.45 -1.54 -8.49
C MET A 28 -3.09 -0.87 -8.52
N ARG A 29 -2.23 -1.33 -9.43
CA ARG A 29 -0.98 -0.61 -9.71
C ARG A 29 -1.30 0.83 -10.09
N THR A 30 -0.45 1.77 -9.71
CA THR A 30 -0.60 3.20 -10.03
C THR A 30 -0.88 3.42 -11.52
N GLY A 31 -1.89 4.25 -11.85
CA GLY A 31 -2.38 4.45 -13.22
C GLY A 31 -3.31 3.34 -13.74
N GLY A 32 -3.49 2.25 -12.99
CA GLY A 32 -4.39 1.14 -13.30
C GLY A 32 -5.87 1.52 -13.26
N VAL A 33 -6.27 2.48 -12.41
CA VAL A 33 -7.66 2.95 -12.31
C VAL A 33 -8.15 3.54 -13.63
N ARG A 34 -7.34 4.42 -14.22
CA ARG A 34 -7.65 5.02 -15.53
C ARG A 34 -7.67 3.98 -16.64
N LYS A 35 -6.75 3.02 -16.63
CA LYS A 35 -6.69 1.92 -17.61
C LYS A 35 -7.91 0.99 -17.53
N ALA A 36 -8.38 0.69 -16.31
CA ALA A 36 -9.55 -0.14 -16.09
C ALA A 36 -10.84 0.54 -16.56
N MET A 37 -10.94 1.86 -16.45
CA MET A 37 -12.10 2.63 -16.93
C MET A 37 -12.13 2.84 -18.46
N ILE A 38 -10.97 2.91 -19.12
CA ILE A 38 -10.88 3.26 -20.55
C ILE A 38 -10.88 2.02 -21.47
N GLY A 39 -10.80 0.80 -20.94
CA GLY A 39 -11.00 -0.41 -21.73
C GLY A 39 -9.91 -0.68 -22.79
N GLY A 40 -8.65 -0.35 -22.52
CA GLY A 40 -7.57 -0.61 -23.47
C GLY A 40 -6.19 -0.17 -22.98
N ALA A 41 -5.19 -1.01 -23.22
CA ALA A 41 -3.81 -0.86 -22.76
C ALA A 41 -3.02 0.18 -23.56
N LEU A 42 -2.18 0.98 -22.88
CA LEU A 42 -0.80 1.32 -23.26
C LEU A 42 -0.13 2.14 -22.15
N GLY A 43 1.21 2.15 -22.15
CA GLY A 43 2.08 2.50 -21.03
C GLY A 43 1.89 3.91 -20.44
N ILE A 44 1.92 3.98 -19.11
CA ILE A 44 2.28 5.22 -18.38
C ILE A 44 3.08 4.74 -17.17
N ALA A 45 4.38 4.57 -17.36
CA ALA A 45 5.36 4.56 -16.28
C ALA A 45 6.01 5.95 -16.33
N GLY A 46 5.88 6.77 -15.28
CA GLY A 46 6.53 8.08 -15.33
C GLY A 46 6.46 8.94 -14.08
N ALA A 47 5.33 8.99 -13.36
CA ALA A 47 5.14 10.07 -12.37
C ALA A 47 5.18 9.65 -10.89
N VAL A 48 5.62 8.44 -10.57
CA VAL A 48 5.46 7.87 -9.21
C VAL A 48 6.73 8.02 -8.34
N GLY A 49 7.90 8.22 -8.96
CA GLY A 49 9.17 8.29 -8.23
C GLY A 49 9.35 9.54 -7.35
N ALA A 50 8.82 10.69 -7.77
CA ALA A 50 9.10 11.97 -7.10
C ALA A 50 8.43 12.08 -5.71
N ALA A 51 7.17 11.64 -5.58
CA ALA A 51 6.46 11.67 -4.31
C ALA A 51 7.05 10.69 -3.29
N ALA A 52 7.47 9.51 -3.76
CA ALA A 52 8.16 8.52 -2.94
C ALA A 52 9.54 9.03 -2.45
N MET A 53 10.32 9.67 -3.32
CA MET A 53 11.60 10.28 -2.97
C MET A 53 11.45 11.41 -1.94
N ALA A 54 10.45 12.29 -2.12
CA ALA A 54 10.19 13.40 -1.19
C ALA A 54 9.60 12.95 0.16
N ALA A 55 9.00 11.75 0.22
CA ALA A 55 8.55 11.15 1.48
C ALA A 55 9.71 10.44 2.20
N ALA A 56 10.56 9.72 1.46
CA ALA A 56 11.75 9.08 2.00
C ALA A 56 12.73 10.09 2.62
N SER A 57 12.96 11.23 1.95
CA SER A 57 13.84 12.29 2.46
C SER A 57 13.34 12.92 3.76
N ARG A 58 12.01 13.01 3.96
CA ARG A 58 11.39 13.54 5.18
C ARG A 58 11.42 12.57 6.36
N SER A 59 11.57 11.27 6.09
CA SER A 59 11.49 10.23 7.12
C SER A 59 12.84 9.86 7.73
N GLY A 60 13.97 10.30 7.16
CA GLY A 60 15.32 9.91 7.60
C GLY A 60 15.60 8.40 7.52
N SER A 61 14.72 7.64 6.85
CA SER A 61 14.75 6.17 6.84
C SER A 61 15.49 5.64 5.62
N GLN A 62 16.31 4.60 5.82
CA GLN A 62 17.01 3.85 4.76
C GLN A 62 16.04 2.98 3.94
N VAL A 63 15.06 3.60 3.28
CA VAL A 63 14.22 2.91 2.29
C VAL A 63 14.85 3.07 0.92
N PRO A 64 15.23 1.99 0.21
CA PRO A 64 15.65 2.09 -1.17
C PRO A 64 14.57 2.78 -2.02
N ALA A 65 14.93 3.75 -2.85
CA ALA A 65 13.97 4.44 -3.73
C ALA A 65 13.37 3.53 -4.82
N THR A 66 13.77 2.27 -4.89
CA THR A 66 13.33 1.27 -5.86
C THR A 66 11.85 0.94 -5.68
N SER A 67 11.08 1.11 -6.75
CA SER A 67 9.66 0.75 -6.78
C SER A 67 9.49 -0.76 -6.83
N LEU A 68 8.73 -1.32 -5.89
CA LEU A 68 8.36 -2.73 -5.86
C LEU A 68 7.30 -3.03 -6.94
N THR A 69 7.48 -4.13 -7.67
CA THR A 69 6.61 -4.46 -8.80
C THR A 69 5.30 -5.08 -8.33
N LEU A 70 4.19 -4.35 -8.52
CA LEU A 70 2.85 -4.84 -8.26
C LEU A 70 2.15 -5.27 -9.57
N PRO A 71 1.35 -6.35 -9.54
CA PRO A 71 0.51 -6.70 -10.69
C PRO A 71 -0.56 -5.62 -10.90
N GLY A 72 -1.19 -5.60 -12.09
CA GLY A 72 -2.20 -4.60 -12.41
C GLY A 72 -3.38 -4.56 -11.42
N ARG A 73 -3.72 -5.71 -10.83
CA ARG A 73 -4.80 -5.92 -9.87
C ARG A 73 -4.29 -6.83 -8.74
N PHE A 74 -4.57 -6.46 -7.50
CA PHE A 74 -4.17 -7.24 -6.33
C PHE A 74 -5.10 -6.97 -5.14
N PHE A 75 -4.93 -7.73 -4.07
CA PHE A 75 -5.52 -7.42 -2.77
C PHE A 75 -4.43 -6.97 -1.82
N VAL A 76 -4.68 -5.90 -1.08
CA VAL A 76 -3.85 -5.49 0.05
C VAL A 76 -4.63 -5.75 1.33
N VAL A 77 -3.94 -6.32 2.31
CA VAL A 77 -4.54 -6.71 3.57
C VAL A 77 -3.62 -6.23 4.69
N LEU A 78 -4.21 -5.55 5.65
CA LEU A 78 -3.57 -5.18 6.90
C LEU A 78 -4.08 -6.11 8.00
N THR A 79 -3.15 -6.81 8.64
CA THR A 79 -3.41 -7.55 9.87
C THR A 79 -2.89 -6.77 11.06
N ASP A 80 -3.13 -7.28 12.26
CA ASP A 80 -2.53 -6.75 13.48
C ASP A 80 -1.00 -6.93 13.53
N GLN A 81 -0.42 -7.76 12.66
CA GLN A 81 1.01 -8.09 12.66
C GLN A 81 1.76 -7.67 11.39
N ARG A 82 1.09 -7.55 10.24
CA ARG A 82 1.77 -7.34 8.96
C ARG A 82 0.87 -6.75 7.87
N LEU A 83 1.51 -6.19 6.87
CA LEU A 83 0.94 -5.86 5.58
C LEU A 83 1.17 -7.02 4.61
N LEU A 84 0.10 -7.48 3.99
CA LEU A 84 0.11 -8.57 3.02
C LEU A 84 -0.40 -8.07 1.67
N VAL A 85 0.27 -8.48 0.60
CA VAL A 85 -0.16 -8.22 -0.78
C VAL A 85 -0.39 -9.55 -1.48
N PHE A 86 -1.56 -9.72 -2.07
CA PHE A 86 -1.94 -10.94 -2.78
C PHE A 86 -2.19 -10.67 -4.27
N SER A 87 -1.72 -11.56 -5.13
CA SER A 87 -2.18 -11.58 -6.52
C SER A 87 -3.69 -11.83 -6.59
N THR A 88 -4.37 -11.24 -7.57
CA THR A 88 -5.76 -11.58 -7.90
C THR A 88 -5.83 -12.83 -8.77
N GLY A 89 -6.70 -13.78 -8.42
CA GLY A 89 -7.11 -14.91 -9.26
C GLY A 89 -8.61 -14.94 -9.51
N GLY A 90 -9.06 -15.83 -10.40
CA GLY A 90 -10.46 -16.04 -10.78
C GLY A 90 -10.91 -15.15 -11.95
N ALA A 91 -11.50 -15.76 -12.98
CA ALA A 91 -11.95 -15.07 -14.18
C ALA A 91 -13.28 -14.29 -13.99
N ILE A 92 -14.16 -14.79 -13.11
CA ILE A 92 -15.52 -14.26 -12.93
C ILE A 92 -15.63 -13.45 -11.62
N VAL A 93 -14.95 -13.91 -10.56
CA VAL A 93 -14.93 -13.24 -9.26
C VAL A 93 -13.48 -13.11 -8.81
N ALA A 94 -13.00 -11.88 -8.67
CA ALA A 94 -11.67 -11.59 -8.14
C ALA A 94 -11.54 -12.16 -6.72
N LYS A 95 -10.56 -13.04 -6.50
CA LYS A 95 -10.22 -13.62 -5.20
C LYS A 95 -8.71 -13.50 -4.94
N PRO A 96 -8.27 -13.32 -3.69
CA PRO A 96 -6.85 -13.47 -3.35
C PRO A 96 -6.36 -14.87 -3.74
N LYS A 97 -5.18 -14.97 -4.36
CA LYS A 97 -4.60 -16.25 -4.79
C LYS A 97 -3.32 -16.60 -4.03
N ASN A 98 -2.20 -15.98 -4.41
CA ASN A 98 -0.89 -16.17 -3.81
C ASN A 98 -0.47 -14.90 -3.07
N VAL A 99 0.20 -15.05 -1.92
CA VAL A 99 0.93 -13.95 -1.28
C VAL A 99 2.11 -13.57 -2.19
N LEU A 100 2.19 -12.30 -2.56
CA LEU A 100 3.31 -11.72 -3.31
C LEU A 100 4.31 -11.07 -2.36
N TYR A 101 3.81 -10.37 -1.36
CA TYR A 101 4.61 -9.65 -0.38
C TYR A 101 3.99 -9.81 1.01
N ALA A 102 4.85 -9.92 2.02
CA ALA A 102 4.50 -9.95 3.42
C ALA A 102 5.54 -9.13 4.18
N TYR A 103 5.10 -8.04 4.81
CA TYR A 103 5.97 -7.14 5.56
C TYR A 103 5.42 -6.94 6.95
N SER A 104 6.23 -7.22 7.97
CA SER A 104 5.83 -6.94 9.36
C SER A 104 5.67 -5.43 9.58
N ARG A 105 4.94 -5.04 10.63
CA ARG A 105 4.59 -3.62 10.82
C ARG A 105 5.81 -2.74 11.08
N ASP A 106 6.81 -3.28 11.75
CA ASP A 106 8.10 -2.65 12.04
C ASP A 106 8.94 -2.43 10.77
N GLN A 107 8.68 -3.17 9.69
CA GLN A 107 9.33 -2.94 8.40
C GLN A 107 8.71 -1.77 7.63
N LEU A 108 7.54 -1.26 8.03
CA LEU A 108 6.90 -0.13 7.37
C LEU A 108 7.53 1.17 7.88
N ALA A 109 8.34 1.80 7.05
CA ALA A 109 9.13 2.96 7.42
C ALA A 109 8.36 4.28 7.31
N TRP A 110 7.55 4.43 6.26
CA TRP A 110 6.74 5.64 6.05
C TRP A 110 5.55 5.35 5.15
N VAL A 111 4.53 6.21 5.22
CA VAL A 111 3.36 6.16 4.34
C VAL A 111 2.99 7.54 3.84
N SER A 112 2.83 7.65 2.53
CA SER A 112 2.34 8.84 1.83
C SER A 112 1.08 8.47 1.05
N ASP A 113 0.11 9.38 1.02
CA ASP A 113 -1.13 9.18 0.29
C ASP A 113 -1.61 10.49 -0.33
N GLU A 114 -2.32 10.38 -1.45
CA GLU A 114 -2.98 11.50 -2.11
C GLU A 114 -4.30 11.05 -2.72
N LEU A 115 -5.32 11.91 -2.64
CA LEU A 115 -6.56 11.71 -3.37
C LEU A 115 -6.46 12.35 -4.75
N ILE A 116 -6.58 11.55 -5.81
CA ILE A 116 -6.69 12.02 -7.18
C ILE A 116 -8.17 12.32 -7.46
N PRO A 117 -8.57 13.58 -7.69
CA PRO A 117 -9.96 13.94 -7.97
C PRO A 117 -10.36 13.63 -9.43
N GLY A 118 -11.65 13.77 -9.73
CA GLY A 118 -12.20 13.66 -11.09
C GLY A 118 -12.98 12.36 -11.35
N VAL A 119 -13.32 12.11 -12.62
CA VAL A 119 -14.18 10.96 -13.03
C VAL A 119 -13.51 9.61 -12.71
N ALA A 120 -12.18 9.55 -12.88
CA ALA A 120 -11.35 8.40 -12.48
C ALA A 120 -10.76 8.60 -11.08
N GLN A 121 -11.60 9.01 -10.11
CA GLN A 121 -11.17 9.23 -8.73
C GLN A 121 -10.45 8.00 -8.17
N ALA A 122 -9.29 8.24 -7.57
CA ALA A 122 -8.44 7.21 -6.99
C ALA A 122 -7.78 7.72 -5.71
N PHE A 123 -7.55 6.82 -4.75
CA PHE A 123 -6.73 7.12 -3.58
C PHE A 123 -5.37 6.45 -3.76
N ARG A 124 -4.36 7.25 -4.09
CA ARG A 124 -2.99 6.77 -4.33
C ARG A 124 -2.25 6.67 -3.02
N VAL A 125 -1.50 5.59 -2.86
CA VAL A 125 -0.74 5.28 -1.66
C VAL A 125 0.65 4.83 -2.06
N SER A 126 1.63 5.34 -1.32
CA SER A 126 3.03 4.94 -1.37
C SER A 126 3.45 4.51 0.02
N ILE A 127 3.97 3.29 0.18
CA ILE A 127 4.45 2.76 1.45
C ILE A 127 5.94 2.43 1.28
N GLY A 128 6.77 3.09 2.08
CA GLY A 128 8.17 2.76 2.20
C GLY A 128 8.35 1.56 3.11
N VAL A 129 9.07 0.56 2.63
CA VAL A 129 9.41 -0.67 3.36
C VAL A 129 10.92 -0.72 3.53
N ALA A 130 11.38 -0.79 4.78
CA ALA A 130 12.79 -0.90 5.13
C ALA A 130 13.44 -2.06 4.35
N ASP A 131 14.63 -1.80 3.78
CA ASP A 131 15.45 -2.75 3.01
C ASP A 131 14.81 -3.38 1.75
N ALA A 132 13.52 -3.14 1.48
CA ALA A 132 12.81 -3.71 0.34
C ALA A 132 12.51 -2.68 -0.76
N GLY A 133 12.11 -1.46 -0.38
CA GLY A 133 11.81 -0.38 -1.31
C GLY A 133 10.40 0.18 -1.15
N VAL A 134 9.78 0.63 -2.24
CA VAL A 134 8.50 1.38 -2.17
C VAL A 134 7.37 0.65 -2.87
N LEU A 135 6.31 0.32 -2.13
CA LEU A 135 5.04 -0.13 -2.68
C LEU A 135 4.24 1.07 -3.18
N ASN A 136 3.87 1.09 -4.46
CA ASN A 136 3.11 2.18 -5.05
C ASN A 136 1.84 1.68 -5.72
N PHE A 137 0.69 2.18 -5.28
CA PHE A 137 -0.59 1.70 -5.77
C PHE A 137 -1.74 2.69 -5.58
N GLU A 138 -2.91 2.33 -6.09
CA GLU A 138 -4.13 3.14 -6.05
C GLU A 138 -5.34 2.27 -5.67
N PHE A 139 -6.20 2.81 -4.81
CA PHE A 139 -7.54 2.28 -4.58
C PHE A 139 -8.52 2.94 -5.56
N PRO A 140 -9.33 2.16 -6.30
CA PRO A 140 -10.38 2.72 -7.15
C PRO A 140 -11.46 3.40 -6.31
N ARG A 141 -12.23 4.29 -6.93
CA ARG A 141 -13.30 5.10 -6.30
C ARG A 141 -14.13 4.36 -5.24
N LEU A 142 -14.57 3.13 -5.52
CA LEU A 142 -15.41 2.35 -4.60
C LEU A 142 -14.69 1.88 -3.34
N GLU A 143 -13.35 1.78 -3.39
CA GLU A 143 -12.50 1.30 -2.32
C GLU A 143 -11.79 2.46 -1.58
N VAL A 144 -11.98 3.71 -2.00
CA VAL A 144 -11.30 4.89 -1.41
C VAL A 144 -11.54 4.98 0.09
N SER A 145 -12.78 4.76 0.56
CA SER A 145 -13.11 4.82 1.99
C SER A 145 -12.32 3.76 2.77
N ALA A 146 -12.36 2.50 2.31
CA ALA A 146 -11.63 1.40 2.94
C ALA A 146 -10.12 1.62 2.92
N GLY A 147 -9.58 2.09 1.80
CA GLY A 147 -8.17 2.44 1.64
C GLY A 147 -7.72 3.53 2.60
N ARG A 148 -8.52 4.59 2.77
CA ARG A 148 -8.24 5.66 3.73
C ARG A 148 -8.18 5.15 5.16
N THR A 149 -9.17 4.35 5.57
CA THR A 149 -9.18 3.77 6.92
C THR A 149 -7.95 2.88 7.16
N MET A 150 -7.57 2.06 6.18
CA MET A 150 -6.37 1.23 6.26
C MET A 150 -5.10 2.09 6.40
N VAL A 151 -4.92 3.12 5.56
CA VAL A 151 -3.75 4.00 5.60
C VAL A 151 -3.67 4.78 6.92
N SER A 152 -4.78 5.33 7.40
CA SER A 152 -4.82 6.00 8.71
C SER A 152 -4.41 5.07 9.83
N ARG A 153 -4.80 3.78 9.78
CA ARG A 153 -4.38 2.79 10.77
C ARG A 153 -2.89 2.48 10.68
N ILE A 154 -2.35 2.34 9.46
CA ILE A 154 -0.90 2.15 9.26
C ILE A 154 -0.13 3.31 9.89
N ARG A 155 -0.52 4.55 9.59
CA ARG A 155 0.12 5.76 10.12
C ARG A 155 0.05 5.84 11.65
N ALA A 156 -1.09 5.49 12.25
CA ALA A 156 -1.26 5.52 13.70
C ALA A 156 -0.39 4.49 14.45
N ASP A 157 0.01 3.40 13.79
CA ASP A 157 0.81 2.34 14.38
C ASP A 157 2.31 2.45 14.00
N MET A 158 2.69 3.42 13.15
CA MET A 158 4.09 3.73 12.87
C MET A 158 4.68 4.50 14.06
N PRO A 159 5.87 4.14 14.56
CA PRO A 159 6.56 4.98 15.52
C PRO A 159 6.74 6.35 14.88
N GLU A 160 6.29 7.43 15.54
CA GLU A 160 6.56 8.79 15.08
C GLU A 160 8.05 8.86 14.75
N ALA A 161 8.36 9.19 13.48
CA ALA A 161 9.72 9.33 13.03
C ALA A 161 10.41 10.24 14.05
N ARG A 162 11.31 9.67 14.85
CA ARG A 162 12.12 10.38 15.84
C ARG A 162 12.67 11.59 15.09
N GLN A 163 12.16 12.77 15.43
CA GLN A 163 12.70 14.01 14.91
C GLN A 163 14.14 14.05 15.41
N VAL A 164 15.08 13.68 14.54
CA VAL A 164 16.49 14.00 14.73
C VAL A 164 16.59 15.50 14.51
N HIS A 165 16.17 16.23 15.53
CA HIS A 165 16.42 17.63 15.74
C HIS A 165 17.39 17.73 16.94
N ASP A 166 18.44 16.90 16.94
CA ASP A 166 19.58 17.11 17.81
C ASP A 166 20.42 18.24 17.21
N GLU A 167 20.12 19.45 17.69
CA GLU A 167 21.12 20.34 18.27
C GLU A 167 22.49 20.44 17.56
N GLU A 168 22.53 20.93 16.32
CA GLU A 168 23.69 21.72 15.89
C GLU A 168 23.40 23.20 16.17
N HIS A 169 23.56 23.65 17.42
CA HIS A 169 23.89 25.04 17.77
C HIS A 169 24.39 25.11 19.20
N GLY A 170 25.62 24.65 19.38
CA GLY A 170 26.44 24.95 20.54
C GLY A 170 27.89 24.80 20.16
N GLU A 171 28.47 25.84 19.55
CA GLU A 171 29.89 26.25 19.68
C GLU A 171 30.19 27.36 18.66
N HIS A 172 30.18 28.62 19.13
CA HIS A 172 31.37 29.48 19.26
C HIS A 172 30.98 30.87 19.76
#